data_AF-A0A7S3KM42-F1
#
_entry.id   AF-A0A7S3KM42-F1
#
_cell.length_a   1.000
_cell.length_b   1.000
_cell.length_c   1.000
_cell.angle_alpha   90.00
_cell.angle_beta   90.00
_cell.angle_gamma   90.00
#
_symmetry.space_group_name_H-M   'P 1'
#
loop_
_entity.id
_entity.type
_entity.pdbx_description
1 polymer ?
#
loop_
_entity_poly.entity_id
_entity_poly.type
_entity_poly.pdbx_seq_one_letter_code
_entity_poly.pdbx_strand_id
1 'polypeptide(L)'
;TECYEDRVRVKVMNDATIGEKKNMNLPGIEVNLPTLTEQDENDLVEFGIKEGVDIIAASFIRKASDVEYIRDVLGARGAYIKIISKIENQEGLENFDDILMASDGIMVARGDLGMEIPTEK
;
A
#
# COMPACT_ATOMS: atom_id res chain seq x y z
N THR A 1 15.54 -19.71 5.98
CA THR A 1 16.68 -20.55 6.40
C THR A 1 17.72 -20.60 5.30
N GLU A 2 17.33 -20.69 4.03
CA GLU A 2 18.22 -20.58 2.87
C GLU A 2 17.51 -19.81 1.74
N CYS A 3 18.26 -19.02 0.96
CA CYS A 3 17.76 -18.33 -0.25
C CYS A 3 18.42 -18.96 -1.48
N TYR A 4 17.62 -19.22 -2.51
CA TYR A 4 18.05 -19.72 -3.82
C TYR A 4 17.69 -18.69 -4.89
N GLU A 5 18.06 -18.96 -6.15
CA GLU A 5 17.78 -18.06 -7.27
C GLU A 5 16.28 -17.82 -7.51
N ASP A 6 15.45 -18.87 -7.38
CA ASP A 6 14.01 -18.85 -7.73
C ASP A 6 13.07 -19.12 -6.55
N ARG A 7 13.61 -19.37 -5.36
CA ARG A 7 12.82 -19.76 -4.18
C ARG A 7 13.52 -19.47 -2.86
N VAL A 8 12.74 -19.47 -1.80
CA VAL A 8 13.22 -19.37 -0.42
C VAL A 8 12.78 -20.58 0.39
N ARG A 9 13.68 -21.14 1.20
CA ARG A 9 13.32 -22.15 2.20
C ARG A 9 13.05 -21.43 3.51
N VAL A 10 11.87 -21.66 4.09
CA VAL A 10 11.45 -21.08 5.36
C VAL A 10 11.17 -22.17 6.39
N LYS A 11 11.13 -21.79 7.67
CA LYS A 11 10.68 -22.64 8.76
C LYS A 11 9.39 -22.03 9.32
N VAL A 12 8.32 -22.83 9.37
CA VAL A 12 7.07 -22.43 9.99
C VAL A 12 7.28 -22.32 11.50
N MET A 13 6.87 -21.18 12.08
CA MET A 13 7.10 -20.88 13.50
C MET A 13 5.87 -21.11 14.38
N ASN A 14 4.69 -21.29 13.77
CA ASN A 14 3.42 -21.54 14.43
C ASN A 14 2.47 -22.30 13.50
N ASP A 15 1.56 -23.10 14.07
CA ASP A 15 0.57 -23.84 13.29
C ASP A 15 -0.59 -22.94 12.88
N ALA A 16 -0.99 -23.02 11.60
CA ALA A 16 -2.14 -22.30 11.05
C ALA A 16 -2.66 -22.96 9.77
N THR A 17 -3.96 -22.79 9.49
CA THR A 17 -4.56 -23.15 8.20
C THR A 17 -4.66 -21.90 7.32
N ILE A 18 -4.07 -21.94 6.13
CA ILE A 18 -4.12 -20.84 5.16
C ILE A 18 -5.05 -21.18 3.99
N GLY A 19 -5.72 -20.17 3.46
CA GLY A 19 -6.51 -20.26 2.22
C GLY A 19 -5.74 -19.72 1.02
N GLU A 20 -6.43 -19.49 -0.09
CA GLU A 20 -5.82 -18.93 -1.30
C GLU A 20 -5.58 -17.41 -1.16
N LYS A 21 -4.60 -16.91 -1.94
CA LYS A 21 -4.28 -15.48 -2.10
C LYS A 21 -4.18 -14.70 -0.78
N LYS A 22 -3.43 -15.26 0.19
CA LYS A 22 -3.15 -14.55 1.44
C LYS A 22 -2.04 -13.52 1.25
N ASN A 23 -2.19 -12.39 1.92
CA ASN A 23 -1.17 -11.35 1.95
C ASN A 23 0.12 -11.89 2.59
N MET A 24 1.25 -11.35 2.15
CA MET A 24 2.57 -11.65 2.69
C MET A 24 3.29 -10.34 2.98
N ASN A 25 4.01 -10.31 4.09
CA ASN A 25 4.79 -9.17 4.54
C ASN A 25 6.25 -9.59 4.73
N LEU A 26 7.15 -8.62 4.55
CA LEU A 26 8.59 -8.79 4.70
C LEU A 26 9.11 -7.73 5.67
N PRO A 27 8.91 -7.92 7.00
CA PRO A 27 9.18 -6.88 7.98
C PRO A 27 10.61 -6.35 7.92
N GLY A 28 10.74 -5.02 7.93
CA GLY A 28 12.03 -4.32 7.92
C GLY A 28 12.75 -4.29 6.59
N ILE A 29 12.08 -4.63 5.48
CA ILE A 29 12.63 -4.57 4.12
C ILE A 29 11.82 -3.58 3.28
N GLU A 30 12.53 -2.67 2.59
CA GLU A 30 11.93 -1.87 1.52
C GLU A 30 11.61 -2.79 0.33
N VAL A 31 10.32 -3.00 0.09
CA VAL A 31 9.88 -3.82 -1.03
C VAL A 31 9.89 -2.98 -2.30
N ASN A 32 10.77 -3.28 -3.24
CA ASN A 32 10.86 -2.58 -4.53
C ASN A 32 9.75 -3.01 -5.50
N LEU A 33 8.50 -2.67 -5.16
CA LEU A 33 7.35 -2.76 -6.04
C LEU A 33 6.94 -1.37 -6.52
N PRO A 34 6.39 -1.25 -7.74
CA PRO A 34 5.80 0.01 -8.19
C PRO A 34 4.63 0.38 -7.28
N THR A 35 4.38 1.68 -7.16
CA THR A 35 3.30 2.23 -6.33
C THR A 35 1.92 1.79 -6.82
N LEU A 36 1.74 1.76 -8.14
CA LEU A 36 0.54 1.24 -8.80
C LEU A 36 0.95 0.16 -9.79
N THR A 37 0.13 -0.87 -9.89
CA THR A 37 0.18 -1.81 -11.01
C THR A 37 -0.61 -1.26 -12.20
N GLU A 38 -0.43 -1.85 -13.39
CA GLU A 38 -1.26 -1.52 -14.56
C GLU A 38 -2.76 -1.72 -14.30
N GLN A 39 -3.10 -2.69 -13.44
CA GLN A 39 -4.48 -2.91 -13.03
C GLN A 39 -4.99 -1.77 -12.15
N ASP A 40 -4.19 -1.31 -11.17
CA ASP A 40 -4.59 -0.20 -10.30
C ASP A 40 -4.83 1.08 -11.12
N GLU A 41 -3.96 1.39 -12.08
CA GLU A 41 -4.16 2.53 -12.98
C GLU A 41 -5.45 2.42 -13.80
N ASN A 42 -5.76 1.21 -14.28
CA ASN A 42 -7.01 0.95 -14.98
C ASN A 42 -8.22 1.15 -14.05
N ASP A 43 -8.17 0.62 -12.83
CA ASP A 43 -9.24 0.74 -11.84
C ASP A 43 -9.47 2.22 -11.46
N LEU A 44 -8.40 3.02 -11.38
CA LEU A 44 -8.50 4.47 -11.14
C LEU A 44 -9.20 5.19 -12.29
N VAL A 45 -8.77 4.97 -13.53
CA VAL A 45 -9.18 5.78 -14.68
C VAL A 45 -10.47 5.27 -15.33
N GLU A 46 -10.56 3.96 -15.53
CA GLU A 46 -11.65 3.34 -16.28
C GLU A 46 -12.86 3.03 -15.41
N PHE A 47 -12.66 2.89 -14.09
CA PHE A 47 -13.75 2.68 -13.13
C PHE A 47 -13.92 3.89 -12.21
N GLY A 48 -12.94 4.24 -11.39
CA GLY A 48 -13.05 5.27 -10.35
C GLY A 48 -13.54 6.62 -10.88
N ILE A 49 -12.89 7.16 -11.91
CA ILE A 49 -13.29 8.43 -12.52
C ILE A 49 -14.66 8.34 -13.19
N LYS A 50 -14.97 7.23 -13.89
CA LYS A 50 -16.21 7.10 -14.66
C LYS A 50 -17.44 6.93 -13.78
N GLU A 51 -17.29 6.18 -12.69
CA GLU A 51 -18.35 5.96 -11.70
C GLU A 51 -18.49 7.12 -10.72
N GLY A 52 -17.59 8.11 -10.77
CA GLY A 52 -17.72 9.32 -9.96
C GLY A 52 -17.41 9.10 -8.49
N VAL A 53 -16.45 8.22 -8.16
CA VAL A 53 -16.13 7.93 -6.75
C VAL A 53 -15.57 9.16 -6.04
N ASP A 54 -15.98 9.37 -4.79
CA ASP A 54 -15.53 10.54 -4.03
C ASP A 54 -14.11 10.35 -3.45
N ILE A 55 -13.75 9.11 -3.12
CA ILE A 55 -12.56 8.77 -2.33
C ILE A 55 -11.90 7.51 -2.86
N ILE A 56 -10.57 7.53 -2.94
CA ILE A 56 -9.70 6.37 -3.15
C ILE A 56 -8.90 6.13 -1.87
N ALA A 57 -8.93 4.89 -1.37
CA ALA A 57 -8.06 4.44 -0.28
C ALA A 57 -6.84 3.74 -0.89
N ALA A 58 -5.72 4.45 -0.97
CA ALA A 58 -4.51 3.96 -1.63
C ALA A 58 -3.69 3.09 -0.67
N SER A 59 -3.45 1.84 -1.05
CA SER A 59 -2.75 0.85 -0.22
C SER A 59 -1.23 0.97 -0.36
N PHE A 60 -0.50 0.63 0.70
CA PHE A 60 0.96 0.56 0.78
C PHE A 60 1.68 1.84 0.32
N ILE A 61 1.14 3.00 0.69
CA ILE A 61 1.80 4.28 0.45
C ILE A 61 3.03 4.40 1.34
N ARG A 62 4.18 4.64 0.71
CA ARG A 62 5.50 4.67 1.37
C ARG A 62 6.11 6.05 1.44
N LYS A 63 5.77 6.93 0.49
CA LYS A 63 6.37 8.26 0.31
C LYS A 63 5.39 9.24 -0.33
N ALA A 64 5.63 10.54 -0.18
CA ALA A 64 4.79 11.57 -0.80
C ALA A 64 4.66 11.40 -2.32
N SER A 65 5.75 11.01 -3.01
CA SER A 65 5.75 10.82 -4.47
C SER A 65 4.78 9.72 -4.93
N ASP A 66 4.42 8.78 -4.06
CA ASP A 66 3.40 7.76 -4.37
C ASP A 66 2.02 8.39 -4.51
N VAL A 67 1.70 9.34 -3.63
CA VAL A 67 0.44 10.09 -3.63
C VAL A 67 0.40 11.04 -4.83
N GLU A 68 1.53 11.69 -5.12
CA GLU A 68 1.69 12.55 -6.31
C GLU A 68 1.47 11.72 -7.59
N TYR A 69 2.04 10.52 -7.67
CA TYR A 69 1.83 9.64 -8.83
C TYR A 69 0.35 9.26 -9.02
N ILE A 70 -0.36 8.92 -7.95
CA ILE A 70 -1.81 8.66 -8.02
C ILE A 70 -2.56 9.92 -8.50
N ARG A 71 -2.16 11.10 -8.02
CA ARG A 71 -2.76 12.36 -8.46
C ARG A 71 -2.54 12.61 -9.94
N ASP A 72 -1.36 12.31 -10.46
CA ASP A 72 -1.02 12.44 -11.88
C ASP A 72 -1.84 11.48 -12.75
N VAL A 73 -2.00 10.22 -12.33
CA VAL A 73 -2.85 9.23 -13.01
C VAL A 73 -4.31 9.67 -13.07
N LEU A 74 -4.83 10.23 -11.97
CA LEU A 74 -6.19 10.77 -11.93
C LEU A 74 -6.36 12.01 -12.82
N GLY A 75 -5.31 12.82 -12.92
CA GLY A 75 -5.25 14.03 -13.73
C GLY A 75 -6.40 15.01 -13.47
N ALA A 76 -6.65 15.88 -14.45
CA ALA A 76 -7.70 16.89 -14.33
C ALA A 76 -9.12 16.29 -14.19
N ARG A 77 -9.35 15.09 -14.74
CA ARG A 77 -10.65 14.42 -14.72
C ARG A 77 -10.99 13.86 -13.34
N GLY A 78 -10.01 13.40 -12.57
CA GLY A 78 -10.17 12.89 -11.22
C GLY A 78 -9.75 13.88 -10.13
N ALA A 79 -9.53 15.16 -10.45
CA ALA A 79 -9.02 16.15 -9.49
C ALA A 79 -9.93 16.38 -8.28
N TYR A 80 -11.23 16.06 -8.39
CA TYR A 80 -12.18 16.13 -7.27
C TYR A 80 -12.06 14.95 -6.29
N ILE A 81 -11.48 13.83 -6.74
CA ILE A 81 -11.40 12.59 -5.96
C ILE A 81 -10.36 12.75 -4.85
N LYS A 82 -10.73 12.38 -3.64
CA LYS A 82 -9.85 12.46 -2.46
C LYS A 82 -8.98 11.22 -2.34
N ILE A 83 -7.69 11.44 -2.06
CA ILE A 83 -6.73 10.35 -1.83
C ILE A 83 -6.52 10.19 -0.33
N ILE A 84 -6.95 9.04 0.19
CA ILE A 84 -6.69 8.62 1.57
C ILE A 84 -5.55 7.62 1.55
N SER A 85 -4.37 8.03 2.04
CA SER A 85 -3.21 7.14 2.07
C SER A 85 -3.32 6.18 3.24
N LYS A 86 -3.18 4.88 2.95
CA LYS A 86 -3.14 3.83 3.97
C LYS A 86 -1.70 3.65 4.44
N ILE A 87 -1.47 3.86 5.73
CA ILE A 87 -0.18 3.60 6.37
C ILE A 87 -0.19 2.15 6.86
N GLU A 88 0.61 1.32 6.20
CA GLU A 88 0.55 -0.15 6.29
C GLU A 88 1.89 -0.80 6.56
N ASN A 89 2.99 -0.06 6.45
CA ASN A 89 4.33 -0.57 6.66
C ASN A 89 5.21 0.44 7.40
N GLN A 90 6.41 -0.02 7.75
CA GLN A 90 7.37 0.78 8.50
C GLN A 90 7.81 2.02 7.73
N GLU A 91 8.06 1.91 6.43
CA GLU A 91 8.51 3.03 5.58
C GLU A 91 7.46 4.15 5.51
N GLY A 92 6.18 3.81 5.33
CA GLY A 92 5.09 4.78 5.35
C GLY A 92 4.92 5.45 6.72
N LEU A 93 5.25 4.75 7.80
CA LEU A 93 5.27 5.34 9.14
C LEU A 93 6.47 6.28 9.34
N GLU A 94 7.64 5.94 8.80
CA GLU A 94 8.85 6.76 8.86
C GLU A 94 8.72 8.06 8.03
N ASN A 95 8.07 7.98 6.87
CA ASN A 95 7.83 9.12 5.98
C ASN A 95 6.46 9.79 6.21
N PHE A 96 5.83 9.54 7.36
CA PHE A 96 4.42 9.88 7.60
C PHE A 96 4.10 11.36 7.36
N ASP A 97 4.94 12.27 7.85
CA ASP A 97 4.68 13.72 7.77
C ASP A 97 4.61 14.18 6.30
N ASP A 98 5.50 13.70 5.44
CA ASP A 98 5.51 14.04 4.02
C ASP A 98 4.30 13.45 3.30
N ILE A 99 3.93 12.21 3.62
CA ILE A 99 2.72 11.57 3.08
C ILE A 99 1.48 12.37 3.50
N LEU A 100 1.36 12.71 4.78
CA LEU A 100 0.25 13.48 5.32
C LEU A 100 0.08 14.82 4.58
N MET A 101 1.19 15.50 4.28
CA MET A 101 1.16 16.77 3.54
C MET A 101 0.69 16.62 2.09
N ALA A 102 0.96 15.48 1.44
CA ALA A 102 0.54 15.19 0.07
C ALA A 102 -0.88 14.62 -0.03
N SER A 103 -1.38 13.97 1.02
CA SER A 103 -2.68 13.29 1.04
C SER A 103 -3.86 14.21 1.39
N ASP A 104 -5.06 13.81 0.97
CA ASP A 104 -6.31 14.44 1.45
C ASP A 104 -6.75 13.90 2.82
N GLY A 105 -6.14 12.81 3.27
CA GLY A 105 -6.34 12.21 4.58
C GLY A 105 -5.56 10.91 4.73
N ILE A 106 -5.62 10.34 5.93
CA ILE A 106 -4.87 9.15 6.31
C ILE A 106 -5.81 8.07 6.81
N MET A 107 -5.50 6.82 6.46
CA MET A 107 -6.08 5.63 7.07
C MET A 107 -4.97 4.83 7.75
N VAL A 108 -5.08 4.65 9.07
CA VAL A 108 -4.17 3.77 9.81
C VAL A 108 -4.68 2.34 9.65
N ALA A 109 -4.09 1.61 8.70
CA ALA A 109 -4.49 0.25 8.37
C ALA A 109 -3.77 -0.74 9.30
N ARG A 110 -4.28 -0.81 10.53
CA ARG A 110 -3.70 -1.56 11.66
C ARG A 110 -3.48 -3.05 11.39
N GLY A 111 -4.24 -3.65 10.46
CA GLY A 111 -4.09 -5.06 10.11
C GLY A 111 -2.71 -5.34 9.51
N ASP A 112 -2.41 -4.69 8.38
CA ASP A 112 -1.12 -4.84 7.71
C ASP A 112 0.01 -4.17 8.50
N LEU A 113 -0.23 -2.98 9.07
CA LEU A 113 0.77 -2.29 9.90
C LEU A 113 1.20 -3.13 11.10
N GLY A 114 0.26 -3.80 11.78
CA GLY A 114 0.56 -4.68 12.92
C GLY A 114 1.31 -5.96 12.56
N MET A 115 1.48 -6.28 11.27
CA MET A 115 2.39 -7.33 10.81
C MET A 115 3.81 -6.83 10.56
N GLU A 116 3.98 -5.52 10.37
CA GLU A 116 5.26 -4.86 10.09
C GLU A 116 5.94 -4.33 11.37
N ILE A 117 5.16 -3.87 12.35
CA ILE A 117 5.66 -3.39 13.64
C ILE A 117 5.20 -4.30 14.80
N PRO A 118 5.90 -4.30 15.96
CA PRO A 118 5.45 -5.02 17.14
C PRO A 118 4.01 -4.65 17.50
N THR A 119 3.14 -5.64 17.68
CA THR A 119 1.69 -5.46 17.83
C THR A 119 1.31 -4.65 19.08
N GLU A 120 2.19 -4.59 20.09
CA GLU A 120 2.01 -3.78 21.29
C GLU A 120 2.23 -2.27 21.09
N LYS A 121 2.71 -1.85 19.92
CA LYS A 121 2.90 -0.45 19.53
C LYS A 121 1.74 0.04 18.66
#